data_AF-A0A2T4Z380-F1
#
_entry.id   AF-A0A2T4Z380-F1
#
_cell.length_a   1.000
_cell.length_b   1.000
_cell.length_c   1.000
_cell.angle_alpha   90.00
_cell.angle_beta   90.00
_cell.angle_gamma   90.00
#
_symmetry.space_group_name_H-M   'P 1'
#
loop_
_entity.id
_entity.type
_entity.pdbx_description
1 polymer ?
#
loop_
_entity_poly.entity_id
_entity_poly.type
_entity_poly.pdbx_seq_one_letter_code
_entity_poly.pdbx_strand_id
1 'polypeptide(L)'
;MAITVRNKALEERIKRIGRQRGIGPTAVITWAVETADNTPVAPLPPEEVEQRMKALDEITQRIRAKITDADRATMKSIEDDMYDEFGLPK
;
A
#
# COMPACT_ATOMS: atom_id res chain seq x y z
N MET A 1 -8.83 17.39 21.60
CA MET A 1 -9.78 16.36 21.15
C MET A 1 -9.14 15.00 21.37
N ALA A 2 -9.82 14.03 22.00
CA ALA A 2 -9.21 12.71 22.26
C ALA A 2 -9.34 11.82 21.02
N ILE A 3 -8.25 11.18 20.61
CA ILE A 3 -8.27 10.18 19.54
C ILE A 3 -8.85 8.89 20.13
N THR A 4 -10.00 8.47 19.63
CA THR A 4 -10.61 7.20 20.04
C THR A 4 -10.12 6.07 19.15
N VAL A 5 -9.29 5.19 19.71
CA VAL A 5 -8.84 3.97 19.00
C VAL A 5 -9.99 2.96 18.98
N ARG A 6 -10.58 2.74 17.80
CA ARG A 6 -11.72 1.79 17.65
C ARG A 6 -11.28 0.32 17.59
N ASN A 7 -9.99 0.06 17.39
CA ASN A 7 -9.43 -1.28 17.31
C ASN A 7 -8.86 -1.71 18.68
N LYS A 8 -9.54 -2.66 19.33
CA LYS A 8 -9.16 -3.18 20.66
C LYS A 8 -7.77 -3.81 20.70
N ALA A 9 -7.34 -4.48 19.62
CA ALA A 9 -6.02 -5.09 19.55
C ALA A 9 -4.92 -4.01 19.50
N LEU A 10 -5.17 -2.90 18.79
CA LEU A 10 -4.28 -1.75 18.75
C LEU A 10 -4.19 -1.05 20.11
N GLU A 11 -5.32 -0.85 20.78
CA GLU A 11 -5.38 -0.26 22.12
C GLU A 11 -4.54 -1.07 23.14
N GLU A 12 -4.70 -2.40 23.14
CA GLU A 12 -3.91 -3.28 24.02
C GLU A 12 -2.41 -3.25 23.70
N ARG A 13 -2.06 -3.08 22.42
CA ARG A 13 -0.66 -2.92 22.00
C ARG A 13 -0.09 -1.59 22.49
N ILE A 14 -0.83 -0.49 22.38
CA ILE A 14 -0.43 0.84 22.91
C ILE A 14 -0.21 0.77 24.42
N LYS A 15 -1.15 0.18 25.17
CA LYS A 15 -1.02 0.00 26.63
C LYS A 15 0.19 -0.85 27.00
N ARG A 16 0.48 -1.91 26.25
CA ARG A 16 1.65 -2.77 26.48
C ARG A 16 2.96 -2.01 26.28
N ILE A 17 3.08 -1.26 25.19
CA ILE A 17 4.26 -0.43 24.91
C ILE A 17 4.43 0.63 26.00
N GLY A 18 3.34 1.27 26.41
CA GLY A 18 3.34 2.23 27.51
C GLY A 18 3.86 1.64 28.81
N ARG A 19 3.38 0.44 29.20
CA ARG A 19 3.88 -0.27 30.39
C ARG A 19 5.37 -0.61 30.31
N GLN A 20 5.85 -1.07 29.15
CA GLN A 20 7.26 -1.41 28.96
C GLN A 20 8.19 -0.19 29.06
N ARG A 21 7.69 0.98 28.68
CA ARG A 21 8.46 2.23 28.62
C ARG A 21 8.18 3.19 29.77
N GLY A 22 7.25 2.85 30.67
CA GLY A 22 6.83 3.71 31.78
C GLY A 22 6.10 5.00 31.35
N ILE A 23 5.46 5.00 30.18
CA ILE A 23 4.78 6.18 29.61
C ILE A 23 3.30 5.94 29.35
N GLY A 24 2.51 7.01 29.37
CA GLY A 24 1.08 6.95 29.11
C GLY A 24 0.73 6.66 27.64
N PRO A 25 -0.50 6.19 27.34
CA PRO A 25 -0.94 5.88 25.98
C PRO A 25 -0.77 7.03 24.98
N THR A 26 -1.06 8.26 25.40
CA THR A 26 -0.88 9.45 24.55
C THR A 26 0.58 9.63 24.14
N ALA A 27 1.52 9.48 25.08
CA ALA A 27 2.95 9.61 24.80
C ALA A 27 3.46 8.50 23.86
N VAL A 28 2.88 7.30 23.94
CA VAL A 28 3.17 6.22 22.97
C VAL A 28 2.72 6.59 21.57
N ILE A 29 1.52 7.17 21.43
CA ILE A 29 0.98 7.60 20.14
C ILE A 29 1.84 8.73 19.56
N THR A 30 2.15 9.75 20.37
CA THR A 30 3.03 10.86 19.96
C THR A 30 4.38 10.34 19.49
N TRP A 31 5.04 9.50 20.28
CA TRP A 31 6.33 8.90 19.92
C TRP A 31 6.25 8.12 18.60
N ALA A 32 5.19 7.34 18.39
CA ALA A 32 5.03 6.56 17.16
C ALA A 32 4.85 7.44 15.92
N VAL A 33 4.09 8.53 16.03
CA VAL A 33 3.87 9.49 14.94
C VAL A 33 5.16 10.25 14.64
N GLU A 34 5.83 10.80 15.65
CA GLU A 34 7.11 11.49 15.48
C GLU A 34 8.18 10.57 14.89
N THR A 35 8.20 9.30 15.28
CA THR A 35 9.12 8.32 14.69
C THR A 35 8.78 8.07 13.23
N ALA A 36 7.50 7.92 12.87
CA ALA A 36 7.08 7.71 11.49
C ALA A 36 7.41 8.92 10.59
N ASP A 37 7.18 10.14 11.07
CA ASP A 37 7.45 11.38 10.31
C ASP A 37 8.95 11.61 10.09
N ASN A 38 9.77 11.23 11.07
CA ASN A 38 11.22 11.42 11.02
C ASN A 38 11.99 10.22 10.48
N THR A 39 11.35 9.08 10.25
CA THR A 39 11.98 7.93 9.60
C THR A 39 11.96 8.19 8.10
N PRO A 40 13.08 8.52 7.45
CA PRO A 40 13.10 8.59 6.00
C PRO A 40 12.66 7.23 5.47
N VAL A 41 11.65 7.22 4.60
CA VAL A 41 11.34 6.03 3.80
C VAL A 41 12.60 5.76 2.99
N ALA A 42 13.43 4.83 3.46
CA ALA A 42 14.63 4.47 2.75
C ALA A 42 14.18 4.02 1.34
N PRO A 43 14.72 4.61 0.26
CA PRO A 43 14.45 4.08 -1.06
C PRO A 43 14.84 2.60 -1.06
N LEU A 44 13.97 1.76 -1.62
CA LEU A 44 14.26 0.33 -1.72
C LEU A 44 15.63 0.14 -2.40
N PRO A 45 16.45 -0.81 -1.94
CA PRO A 45 17.71 -1.11 -2.61
C PRO A 45 17.48 -1.37 -4.10
N PRO A 46 18.36 -0.90 -5.00
CA PRO A 46 18.19 -1.09 -6.44
C PRO A 46 17.97 -2.55 -6.84
N GLU A 47 18.62 -3.48 -6.14
CA GLU A 47 18.46 -4.93 -6.33
C GLU A 47 17.03 -5.41 -6.03
N GLU A 48 16.39 -4.88 -4.98
CA GLU A 48 15.02 -5.24 -4.62
C GLU A 48 14.01 -4.66 -5.63
N VAL A 49 14.28 -3.46 -6.13
CA VAL A 49 13.49 -2.86 -7.22
C VAL A 49 13.59 -3.73 -8.47
N GLU A 50 14.79 -4.16 -8.86
CA GLU A 50 14.99 -5.01 -10.04
C GLU A 50 14.30 -6.38 -9.90
N GLN A 51 14.38 -7.00 -8.71
CA GLN A 51 13.67 -8.25 -8.43
C GLN A 51 12.16 -8.10 -8.54
N ARG A 52 11.60 -7.00 -8.01
CA ARG A 52 10.16 -6.71 -8.11
C ARG A 52 9.74 -6.45 -9.55
N MET A 53 10.55 -5.72 -10.32
CA MET A 53 10.29 -5.48 -11.74
C MET A 53 10.30 -6.79 -12.55
N LYS A 54 11.27 -7.68 -12.31
CA LYS A 54 11.30 -9.01 -12.94
C LYS A 54 10.05 -9.84 -12.59
N ALA A 55 9.62 -9.82 -11.33
CA ALA A 55 8.41 -10.53 -10.91
C ALA A 55 7.16 -9.97 -11.61
N LEU A 56 7.06 -8.65 -11.77
CA LEU A 56 5.97 -8.00 -12.49
C LEU A 56 5.98 -8.36 -13.98
N ASP A 57 7.15 -8.40 -14.62
CA ASP A 57 7.29 -8.82 -16.02
C ASP A 57 6.85 -10.27 -16.22
N GLU A 58 7.25 -11.17 -15.33
CA GLU A 58 6.82 -12.59 -15.39
C GLU A 58 5.30 -12.74 -15.23
N ILE A 59 4.69 -12.01 -14.30
CA ILE A 59 3.24 -11.99 -14.12
C ILE A 59 2.57 -11.46 -15.39
N THR A 60 3.08 -10.35 -15.95
CA THR A 60 2.54 -9.73 -17.15
C THR A 60 2.64 -10.66 -18.36
N GLN A 61 3.76 -11.35 -18.52
CA GLN A 61 3.94 -12.34 -19.59
C GLN A 61 2.99 -13.53 -19.45
N ARG A 62 2.81 -14.06 -18.24
CA ARG A 62 1.86 -15.15 -17.97
C ARG A 62 0.42 -14.74 -18.26
N ILE A 63 0.06 -13.50 -17.95
CA ILE A 63 -1.26 -12.95 -18.25
C ILE A 63 -1.42 -12.80 -19.77
N ARG A 64 -0.45 -12.18 -20.46
CA ARG A 64 -0.48 -12.03 -21.93
C ARG A 64 -0.57 -13.36 -22.67
N ALA A 65 0.11 -14.39 -22.19
CA ALA A 65 0.07 -15.73 -22.78
C ALA A 65 -1.30 -16.41 -22.62
N LYS A 66 -2.12 -15.98 -21.65
CA LYS A 66 -3.46 -16.52 -21.38
C LYS A 66 -4.59 -15.68 -22.00
N ILE A 67 -4.33 -14.45 -22.40
CA ILE A 67 -5.29 -13.55 -23.03
C ILE A 67 -5.35 -13.84 -24.52
N THR A 68 -6.51 -14.29 -25.00
CA THR A 68 -6.76 -14.46 -26.43
C THR A 68 -6.95 -13.11 -27.12
N ASP A 69 -6.84 -13.05 -28.45
CA ASP A 69 -7.07 -11.80 -29.18
C ASP A 69 -8.51 -11.28 -29.03
N ALA A 70 -9.47 -12.18 -28.77
CA ALA A 70 -10.86 -11.82 -28.45
C ALA A 70 -10.96 -11.11 -27.09
N ASP A 71 -10.30 -11.64 -26.05
CA ASP A 71 -10.26 -11.02 -24.72
C ASP A 71 -9.61 -9.62 -24.77
N ARG A 72 -8.57 -9.47 -25.60
CA ARG A 72 -7.88 -8.20 -25.82
C ARG A 72 -8.78 -7.17 -26.49
N ALA A 73 -9.61 -7.60 -27.45
CA ALA A 73 -10.59 -6.73 -28.09
C ALA A 73 -11.72 -6.32 -27.12
N THR A 74 -12.19 -7.24 -26.26
CA THR A 74 -13.19 -6.92 -25.23
C THR A 74 -12.65 -5.93 -24.19
N MET A 75 -11.41 -6.12 -23.71
CA MET A 75 -10.78 -5.18 -22.77
C MET A 75 -10.67 -3.77 -23.35
N LYS A 76 -10.26 -3.65 -24.62
CA LYS A 76 -10.17 -2.36 -25.30
C LYS A 76 -11.53 -1.67 -25.43
N SER A 77 -12.58 -2.43 -25.77
CA SER A 77 -13.94 -1.89 -25.82
C SER A 77 -14.41 -1.38 -24.45
N ILE A 78 -14.07 -2.08 -23.36
CA ILE A 78 -14.43 -1.67 -22.01
C ILE A 78 -13.65 -0.41 -21.60
N GLU A 79 -12.37 -0.30 -21.95
CA GLU A 79 -11.59 0.92 -21.73
C GLU A 79 -12.17 2.12 -22.49
N ASP A 80 -12.49 1.96 -23.76
CA ASP A 80 -13.08 3.00 -24.60
C ASP A 80 -14.47 3.44 -24.06
N ASP A 81 -15.21 2.55 -23.41
CA ASP A 81 -16.51 2.88 -22.79
C ASP A 81 -16.36 3.60 -21.44
N MET A 82 -15.37 3.22 -20.65
CA MET A 82 -15.18 3.75 -19.29
C MET A 82 -14.35 5.04 -19.24
N TYR A 83 -13.44 5.23 -20.20
CA TYR A 83 -12.48 6.33 -20.19
C TYR A 83 -12.56 7.17 -21.46
N ASP A 84 -12.25 8.46 -21.34
CA ASP A 84 -12.14 9.41 -22.46
C ASP A 84 -10.77 9.29 -23.18
N GLU A 85 -10.57 10.12 -24.21
CA GLU A 85 -9.33 10.13 -25.01
C GLU A 85 -8.08 10.51 -24.19
N PHE A 86 -8.26 11.06 -22.98
CA PHE A 86 -7.20 11.39 -22.03
C PHE A 86 -7.02 10.32 -20.95
N GLY A 87 -7.79 9.22 -21.00
CA GLY A 87 -7.76 8.14 -20.01
C GLY A 87 -8.45 8.52 -18.69
N LEU A 88 -9.29 9.55 -18.69
CA LEU A 88 -10.07 9.95 -17.52
C LEU A 88 -11.46 9.27 -17.54
N PRO A 89 -12.02 8.92 -16.38
CA PRO A 89 -13.36 8.33 -16.34
C PRO A 89 -14.40 9.25 -16.98
N LYS A 90 -15.25 8.70 -17.85
CA LYS A 90 -16.39 9.43 -18.45
C LYS A 90 -17.51 9.71 -17.44
#